data_AF-A0A7Y1VRQ2-F1
#
_entry.id   AF-A0A7Y1VRQ2-F1
#
_cell.length_a   1.000
_cell.length_b   1.000
_cell.length_c   1.000
_cell.angle_alpha   90.00
_cell.angle_beta   90.00
_cell.angle_gamma   90.00
#
_symmetry.space_group_name_H-M   'P 1'
#
loop_
_entity.id
_entity.type
_entity.pdbx_description
1 polymer ?
#
loop_
_entity_poly.entity_id
_entity_poly.type
_entity_poly.pdbx_seq_one_letter_code
_entity_poly.pdbx_strand_id
1 'polypeptide(L)'
;VYLERRIMEQLYGKEYADMLALLGFQDLTKTVDDFGPDNIDTQLKLSLTDRDPDEGMNDVAYEKGYLLLRTLEELAGRVHFDRYLTGYFNHYAFQSLSTEQWEAYVRRHLIDSLSIEIDLQTWLYMPGIPEKHSLISSDKFARVDTRAREFIRLGRLDKSNTRSWSTHEWLHFIRQLPTDLHTSFYDKLDNVFQLSDSGNSEILVAWLELSIRSNYLRNHNQQQLEDFLINVGRRKFLTPLYRALRETDELELARAIFARAKDNYHSIAAKSISDLLHAETPAI
;
A
#
# COMPACT_ATOMS: atom_id res chain seq x y z
N VAL A 1 -0.84 1.62 -12.50
CA VAL A 1 -0.03 0.50 -11.97
C VAL A 1 1.07 -0.01 -12.92
N TYR A 2 0.78 -0.64 -14.08
CA TYR A 2 1.86 -1.24 -14.90
C TYR A 2 2.93 -0.23 -15.36
N LEU A 3 2.54 0.85 -16.05
CA LEU A 3 3.49 1.88 -16.49
C LEU A 3 4.17 2.60 -15.31
N GLU A 4 3.44 2.84 -14.24
CA GLU A 4 3.98 3.40 -13.00
C GLU A 4 5.11 2.53 -12.44
N ARG A 5 4.91 1.22 -12.31
CA ARG A 5 5.95 0.30 -11.84
C ARG A 5 7.14 0.21 -12.81
N ARG A 6 6.92 0.37 -14.13
CA ARG A 6 8.00 0.52 -15.12
C ARG A 6 8.80 1.82 -14.91
N ILE A 7 8.16 2.92 -14.55
CA ILE A 7 8.83 4.17 -14.19
C ILE A 7 9.61 4.00 -12.89
N MET A 8 9.01 3.38 -11.86
CA MET A 8 9.69 3.09 -10.60
C MET A 8 10.92 2.20 -10.80
N GLU A 9 10.83 1.21 -11.69
CA GLU A 9 11.97 0.37 -12.07
C GLU A 9 13.10 1.20 -12.70
N GLN A 10 12.78 2.15 -13.58
CA GLN A 10 13.78 3.02 -14.21
C GLN A 10 14.43 4.00 -13.22
N LEU A 11 13.67 4.50 -12.25
CA LEU A 11 14.15 5.49 -11.27
C LEU A 11 14.89 4.85 -10.09
N TYR A 12 14.40 3.71 -9.60
CA TYR A 12 14.83 3.12 -8.32
C TYR A 12 15.29 1.66 -8.45
N GLY A 13 15.29 1.12 -9.66
CA GLY A 13 15.77 -0.23 -9.96
C GLY A 13 14.70 -1.31 -9.82
N LYS A 14 15.01 -2.47 -10.41
CA LYS A 14 14.12 -3.63 -10.48
C LYS A 14 13.71 -4.16 -9.11
N GLU A 15 14.63 -4.23 -8.15
CA GLU A 15 14.32 -4.73 -6.80
C GLU A 15 13.20 -3.91 -6.11
N TYR A 16 13.18 -2.59 -6.31
CA TYR A 16 12.15 -1.72 -5.74
C TYR A 16 10.82 -1.90 -6.46
N ALA A 17 10.83 -1.97 -7.80
CA ALA A 17 9.61 -2.24 -8.57
C ALA A 17 9.01 -3.62 -8.25
N ASP A 18 9.84 -4.64 -8.03
CA ASP A 18 9.38 -5.97 -7.62
C ASP A 18 8.83 -5.97 -6.19
N MET A 19 9.38 -5.17 -5.28
CA MET A 19 8.78 -4.97 -3.95
C MET A 19 7.40 -4.30 -4.03
N LEU A 20 7.25 -3.26 -4.87
CA LEU A 20 5.94 -2.64 -5.10
C LEU A 20 4.93 -3.60 -5.73
N ALA A 21 5.40 -4.46 -6.64
CA ALA A 21 4.58 -5.51 -7.24
C ALA A 21 4.15 -6.54 -6.18
N LEU A 22 5.03 -6.90 -5.25
CA LEU A 22 4.73 -7.85 -4.19
C LEU A 22 3.67 -7.30 -3.23
N LEU A 23 3.77 -6.02 -2.84
CA LEU A 23 2.74 -5.36 -2.04
C LEU A 23 1.38 -5.38 -2.75
N GLY A 24 1.35 -4.97 -4.02
CA GLY A 24 0.11 -4.98 -4.80
C GLY A 24 -0.49 -6.38 -4.97
N PHE A 25 0.36 -7.41 -5.10
CA PHE A 25 -0.11 -8.79 -5.14
C PHE A 25 -0.71 -9.24 -3.80
N GLN A 26 -0.11 -8.87 -2.67
CA GLN A 26 -0.66 -9.14 -1.34
C GLN A 26 -2.01 -8.44 -1.13
N ASP A 27 -2.14 -7.18 -1.56
CA ASP A 27 -3.39 -6.43 -1.50
C ASP A 27 -4.47 -7.08 -2.39
N LEU A 28 -4.10 -7.58 -3.57
CA LEU A 28 -4.99 -8.35 -4.44
C LEU A 28 -5.46 -9.65 -3.78
N THR A 29 -4.54 -10.45 -3.23
CA THR A 29 -4.88 -11.70 -2.52
C THR A 29 -5.83 -11.41 -1.37
N LYS A 30 -5.52 -10.42 -0.53
CA LYS A 30 -6.38 -10.01 0.58
C LYS A 30 -7.78 -9.61 0.10
N THR A 31 -7.86 -8.82 -0.97
CA THR A 31 -9.14 -8.38 -1.53
C THR A 31 -9.97 -9.58 -2.02
N VAL A 32 -9.33 -10.51 -2.74
CA VAL A 32 -9.99 -11.73 -3.22
C VAL A 32 -10.46 -12.61 -2.06
N ASP A 33 -9.67 -12.71 -0.99
CA ASP A 33 -10.04 -13.46 0.22
C ASP A 33 -11.22 -12.80 0.96
N ASP A 34 -11.21 -11.47 1.10
CA ASP A 34 -12.25 -10.70 1.79
C ASP A 34 -13.60 -10.78 1.05
N PHE A 35 -13.61 -10.79 -0.29
CA PHE A 35 -14.82 -10.97 -1.11
C PHE A 35 -15.26 -12.44 -1.27
N GLY A 36 -14.30 -13.37 -1.17
CA GLY A 36 -14.43 -14.76 -1.58
C GLY A 36 -13.97 -14.99 -3.03
N PRO A 37 -13.25 -16.09 -3.32
CA PRO A 37 -12.59 -16.32 -4.61
C PRO A 37 -13.55 -16.50 -5.80
N ASP A 38 -14.80 -16.87 -5.55
CA ASP A 38 -15.82 -17.06 -6.58
C ASP A 38 -16.70 -15.82 -6.80
N ASN A 39 -16.43 -14.72 -6.09
CA ASN A 39 -17.23 -13.52 -6.15
C ASN A 39 -16.99 -12.76 -7.47
N ILE A 40 -18.07 -12.37 -8.15
CA ILE A 40 -18.03 -11.62 -9.41
C ILE A 40 -17.25 -10.31 -9.32
N ASP A 41 -17.18 -9.69 -8.12
CA ASP A 41 -16.43 -8.46 -7.89
C ASP A 41 -14.90 -8.65 -7.91
N THR A 42 -14.45 -9.90 -8.07
CA THR A 42 -13.03 -10.25 -8.29
C THR A 42 -12.70 -10.52 -9.76
N GLN A 43 -13.66 -10.34 -10.68
CA GLN A 43 -13.41 -10.34 -12.12
C GLN A 43 -12.63 -9.08 -12.53
N LEU A 44 -11.73 -9.22 -13.51
CA LEU A 44 -10.98 -8.07 -14.01
C LEU A 44 -11.86 -7.15 -14.86
N LYS A 45 -12.73 -7.73 -15.70
CA LYS A 45 -13.78 -6.98 -16.38
C LYS A 45 -14.99 -6.87 -15.44
N LEU A 46 -15.13 -5.68 -14.84
CA LEU A 46 -16.20 -5.40 -13.90
C LEU A 46 -17.59 -5.52 -14.56
N SER A 47 -18.54 -6.08 -13.81
CA SER A 47 -19.97 -6.08 -14.15
C SER A 47 -20.70 -5.04 -13.32
N LEU A 48 -20.94 -3.88 -13.94
CA LEU A 48 -21.53 -2.69 -13.28
C LEU A 48 -22.94 -2.35 -13.77
N THR A 49 -23.57 -3.22 -14.57
CA THR A 49 -24.96 -3.02 -15.00
C THR A 49 -25.86 -2.90 -13.77
N ASP A 50 -26.65 -1.83 -13.70
CA ASP A 50 -27.56 -1.50 -12.59
C ASP A 50 -26.89 -1.36 -11.21
N ARG A 51 -25.60 -1.01 -11.17
CA ARG A 51 -24.82 -0.80 -9.94
C ARG A 51 -24.20 0.59 -9.89
N ASP A 52 -23.96 1.08 -8.68
CA ASP A 52 -23.13 2.27 -8.46
C ASP A 52 -21.66 1.93 -8.80
N PRO A 53 -21.01 2.63 -9.74
CA PRO A 53 -19.60 2.44 -10.03
C PRO A 53 -18.68 2.60 -8.83
N ASP A 54 -19.04 3.44 -7.85
CA ASP A 54 -18.26 3.66 -6.63
C ASP A 54 -18.27 2.42 -5.71
N GLU A 55 -19.29 1.55 -5.82
CA GLU A 55 -19.38 0.30 -5.07
C GLU A 55 -18.68 -0.87 -5.78
N GLY A 56 -18.60 -0.83 -7.12
CA GLY A 56 -18.05 -1.92 -7.92
C GLY A 56 -16.57 -1.78 -8.29
N MET A 57 -15.99 -0.57 -8.19
CA MET A 57 -14.57 -0.35 -8.46
C MET A 57 -13.73 -0.63 -7.22
N ASN A 58 -12.88 -1.67 -7.28
CA ASN A 58 -11.98 -2.05 -6.20
C ASN A 58 -10.54 -2.29 -6.72
N ASP A 59 -9.64 -2.71 -5.82
CA ASP A 59 -8.21 -2.90 -6.11
C ASP A 59 -7.94 -3.99 -7.17
N VAL A 60 -8.91 -4.86 -7.48
CA VAL A 60 -8.79 -5.90 -8.53
C VAL A 60 -8.51 -5.26 -9.88
N ALA A 61 -9.18 -4.17 -10.23
CA ALA A 61 -8.96 -3.48 -11.51
C ALA A 61 -7.51 -2.99 -11.66
N TYR A 62 -6.88 -2.62 -10.55
CA TYR A 62 -5.52 -2.12 -10.49
C TYR A 62 -4.50 -3.26 -10.50
N GLU A 63 -4.64 -4.22 -9.58
CA GLU A 63 -3.61 -5.21 -9.29
C GLU A 63 -3.75 -6.48 -10.12
N LYS A 64 -4.96 -6.98 -10.37
CA LYS A 64 -5.17 -8.10 -11.32
C LYS A 64 -4.88 -7.66 -12.75
N GLY A 65 -5.21 -6.42 -13.09
CA GLY A 65 -4.84 -5.80 -14.36
C GLY A 65 -3.32 -5.67 -14.54
N TYR A 66 -2.62 -5.22 -13.50
CA TYR A 66 -1.15 -5.23 -13.48
C TYR A 66 -0.58 -6.64 -13.67
N LEU A 67 -1.08 -7.61 -12.91
CA LEU A 67 -0.59 -8.98 -12.93
C LEU A 67 -0.75 -9.62 -14.31
N LEU A 68 -1.87 -9.36 -15.01
CA LEU A 68 -2.07 -9.77 -16.40
C LEU A 68 -1.01 -9.18 -17.32
N LEU A 69 -0.79 -7.86 -17.26
CA LEU A 69 0.19 -7.19 -18.12
C LEU A 69 1.62 -7.64 -17.83
N ARG A 70 1.98 -7.86 -16.56
CA ARG A 70 3.28 -8.43 -16.17
C ARG A 70 3.45 -9.85 -16.70
N THR A 71 2.41 -10.68 -16.59
CA THR A 71 2.42 -12.06 -17.12
C THR A 71 2.62 -12.06 -18.64
N LEU A 72 1.92 -11.18 -19.37
CA LEU A 72 2.12 -11.01 -20.81
C LEU A 72 3.54 -10.52 -21.15
N GLU A 73 4.11 -9.60 -20.37
CA GLU A 73 5.49 -9.16 -20.56
C GLU A 73 6.50 -10.30 -20.38
N GLU A 74 6.34 -11.11 -19.33
CA GLU A 74 7.23 -12.25 -19.06
C GLU A 74 7.15 -13.31 -20.17
N LEU A 75 5.94 -13.58 -20.68
CA LEU A 75 5.74 -14.51 -21.79
C LEU A 75 6.27 -13.98 -23.13
N ALA A 76 6.09 -12.69 -23.41
CA ALA A 76 6.50 -12.08 -24.67
C ALA A 76 7.99 -11.69 -24.71
N GLY A 77 8.59 -11.47 -23.55
CA GLY A 77 9.85 -10.76 -23.42
C GLY A 77 9.69 -9.24 -23.57
N ARG A 78 10.45 -8.50 -22.77
CA ARG A 78 10.32 -7.04 -22.60
C ARG A 78 10.40 -6.26 -23.91
N VAL A 79 11.31 -6.62 -24.82
CA VAL A 79 11.48 -5.91 -26.11
C VAL A 79 10.22 -5.99 -26.96
N HIS A 80 9.57 -7.15 -27.01
CA HIS A 80 8.34 -7.33 -27.77
C HIS A 80 7.16 -6.63 -27.08
N PHE A 81 7.09 -6.72 -25.75
CA PHE A 81 6.05 -6.07 -24.99
C PHE A 81 6.11 -4.53 -25.09
N ASP A 82 7.30 -3.94 -25.08
CA ASP A 82 7.49 -2.50 -25.26
C ASP A 82 7.05 -2.01 -26.64
N ARG A 83 7.33 -2.81 -27.67
CA ARG A 83 6.84 -2.56 -29.03
C ARG A 83 5.31 -2.62 -29.09
N TYR A 84 4.72 -3.64 -28.46
CA TYR A 84 3.28 -3.78 -28.35
C TYR A 84 2.65 -2.59 -27.65
N LEU A 85 3.17 -2.17 -26.49
CA LEU A 85 2.64 -1.03 -25.73
C LEU A 85 2.71 0.27 -26.54
N THR A 86 3.85 0.54 -27.17
CA THR A 86 4.01 1.74 -28.02
C THR A 86 3.02 1.72 -29.18
N GLY A 87 2.85 0.56 -29.83
CA GLY A 87 1.87 0.39 -30.89
C GLY A 87 0.43 0.59 -30.40
N TYR A 88 0.08 -0.01 -29.26
CA TYR A 88 -1.23 0.09 -28.62
C TYR A 88 -1.63 1.54 -28.36
N PHE A 89 -0.76 2.31 -27.68
CA PHE A 89 -1.05 3.72 -27.38
C PHE A 89 -1.11 4.59 -28.64
N ASN A 90 -0.26 4.33 -29.65
CA ASN A 90 -0.31 5.06 -30.91
C ASN A 90 -1.59 4.75 -31.71
N HIS A 91 -2.02 3.49 -31.73
CA HIS A 91 -3.20 3.05 -32.48
C HIS A 91 -4.49 3.61 -31.91
N TYR A 92 -4.62 3.63 -30.58
CA TYR A 92 -5.81 4.10 -29.87
C TYR A 92 -5.68 5.54 -29.31
N ALA A 93 -4.68 6.30 -29.78
CA ALA A 93 -4.55 7.70 -29.41
C ALA A 93 -5.84 8.47 -29.74
N PHE A 94 -6.32 9.25 -28.78
CA PHE A 94 -7.55 10.06 -28.89
C PHE A 94 -8.84 9.25 -29.14
N GLN A 95 -8.87 8.00 -28.70
CA GLN A 95 -10.03 7.12 -28.79
C GLN A 95 -10.43 6.56 -27.42
N SER A 96 -11.67 6.07 -27.33
CA SER A 96 -12.15 5.25 -26.22
C SER A 96 -12.18 3.79 -26.64
N LEU A 97 -11.93 2.87 -25.70
CA LEU A 97 -11.75 1.45 -25.98
C LEU A 97 -12.54 0.58 -25.00
N SER A 98 -13.11 -0.52 -25.49
CA SER A 98 -13.65 -1.61 -24.66
C SER A 98 -12.61 -2.71 -24.40
N THR A 99 -12.86 -3.55 -23.40
CA THR A 99 -12.02 -4.71 -23.10
C THR A 99 -11.92 -5.68 -24.29
N GLU A 100 -12.98 -5.85 -25.07
CA GLU A 100 -13.00 -6.72 -26.26
C GLU A 100 -12.10 -6.18 -27.37
N GLN A 101 -12.10 -4.85 -27.56
CA GLN A 101 -11.22 -4.22 -28.54
C GLN A 101 -9.75 -4.31 -28.09
N TRP A 102 -9.48 -4.21 -26.78
CA TRP A 102 -8.16 -4.50 -26.23
C TRP A 102 -7.78 -5.98 -26.44
N GLU A 103 -8.68 -6.93 -26.15
CA GLU A 103 -8.46 -8.37 -26.29
C GLU A 103 -8.13 -8.72 -27.75
N ALA A 104 -8.89 -8.19 -28.71
CA ALA A 104 -8.62 -8.39 -30.13
C ALA A 104 -7.25 -7.83 -30.55
N TYR A 105 -6.87 -6.67 -30.00
CA TYR A 105 -5.60 -6.03 -30.30
C TYR A 105 -4.40 -6.78 -29.72
N VAL A 106 -4.44 -7.17 -28.44
CA VAL A 106 -3.36 -7.93 -27.79
C VAL A 106 -3.20 -9.31 -28.41
N ARG A 107 -4.30 -9.96 -28.80
CA ARG A 107 -4.26 -11.24 -29.52
C ARG A 107 -3.46 -11.10 -30.81
N ARG A 108 -3.87 -10.17 -31.67
CA ARG A 108 -3.26 -9.98 -32.98
C ARG A 108 -1.81 -9.50 -32.93
N HIS A 109 -1.50 -8.55 -32.05
CA HIS A 109 -0.24 -7.80 -32.10
C HIS A 109 0.82 -8.26 -31.10
N LEU A 110 0.49 -9.21 -30.24
CA LEU A 110 1.41 -9.78 -29.27
C LEU A 110 1.29 -11.30 -29.23
N ILE A 111 0.12 -11.82 -28.86
CA ILE A 111 -0.06 -13.24 -28.55
C ILE A 111 0.13 -14.12 -29.79
N ASP A 112 -0.63 -13.88 -30.86
CA ASP A 112 -0.58 -14.68 -32.09
C ASP A 112 0.77 -14.52 -32.80
N SER A 113 1.36 -13.31 -32.73
CA SER A 113 2.64 -13.01 -33.38
C SER A 113 3.84 -13.74 -32.74
N LEU A 114 3.70 -14.15 -31.47
CA LEU A 114 4.73 -14.82 -30.69
C LEU A 114 4.32 -16.23 -30.24
N SER A 115 3.14 -16.71 -30.67
CA SER A 115 2.55 -17.98 -30.22
C SER A 115 2.49 -18.12 -28.70
N ILE A 116 2.11 -17.05 -27.99
CA ILE A 116 2.02 -17.07 -26.53
C ILE A 116 0.81 -17.89 -26.08
N GLU A 117 1.03 -18.82 -25.15
CA GLU A 117 -0.06 -19.55 -24.49
C GLU A 117 -0.57 -18.79 -23.27
N ILE A 118 -1.75 -18.17 -23.38
CA ILE A 118 -2.43 -17.51 -22.27
C ILE A 118 -3.95 -17.59 -22.41
N ASP A 119 -4.64 -17.92 -21.33
CA ASP A 119 -6.11 -17.96 -21.30
C ASP A 119 -6.69 -16.61 -20.87
N LEU A 120 -6.85 -15.69 -21.82
CA LEU A 120 -7.46 -14.39 -21.56
C LEU A 120 -8.91 -14.49 -21.05
N GLN A 121 -9.62 -15.59 -21.32
CA GLN A 121 -11.00 -15.72 -20.85
C GLN A 121 -11.03 -15.86 -19.33
N THR A 122 -10.17 -16.74 -18.79
CA THR A 122 -9.98 -16.84 -17.34
C THR A 122 -9.48 -15.53 -16.72
N TRP A 123 -8.53 -14.85 -17.35
CA TRP A 123 -8.01 -13.58 -16.83
C TRP A 123 -9.06 -12.46 -16.75
N LEU A 124 -9.85 -12.30 -17.80
CA LEU A 124 -10.75 -11.17 -17.95
C LEU A 124 -12.10 -11.40 -17.26
N TYR A 125 -12.65 -12.61 -17.35
CA TYR A 125 -14.06 -12.87 -17.04
C TYR A 125 -14.27 -13.85 -15.88
N MET A 126 -13.23 -14.53 -15.39
CA MET A 126 -13.39 -15.42 -14.23
C MET A 126 -12.99 -14.70 -12.93
N PRO A 127 -13.68 -15.01 -11.81
CA PRO A 127 -13.34 -14.49 -10.50
C PRO A 127 -12.02 -15.12 -9.99
N GLY A 128 -11.46 -14.55 -8.92
CA GLY A 128 -10.23 -15.01 -8.28
C GLY A 128 -8.95 -14.63 -9.03
N ILE A 129 -7.81 -15.18 -8.61
CA ILE A 129 -6.52 -14.98 -9.26
C ILE A 129 -6.22 -16.23 -10.11
N PRO A 130 -5.97 -16.11 -11.43
CA PRO A 130 -5.68 -17.28 -12.27
C PRO A 130 -4.41 -18.00 -11.82
N GLU A 131 -4.42 -19.33 -11.68
CA GLU A 131 -3.26 -20.12 -11.18
C GLU A 131 -1.95 -19.87 -11.96
N LYS A 132 -2.06 -19.71 -13.28
CA LYS A 132 -0.92 -19.42 -14.16
C LYS A 132 -0.74 -17.90 -14.27
N HIS A 133 0.03 -17.34 -13.35
CA HIS A 133 0.41 -15.94 -13.34
C HIS A 133 1.92 -15.75 -13.13
N SER A 134 2.41 -14.55 -13.45
CA SER A 134 3.78 -14.12 -13.15
C SER A 134 4.11 -14.33 -11.67
N LEU A 135 5.27 -14.93 -11.39
CA LEU A 135 5.76 -15.07 -10.02
C LEU A 135 6.36 -13.74 -9.55
N ILE A 136 5.68 -13.12 -8.59
CA ILE A 136 6.16 -11.90 -7.95
C ILE A 136 6.90 -12.28 -6.67
N SER A 137 8.17 -11.92 -6.60
CA SER A 137 8.99 -12.10 -5.40
C SER A 137 9.89 -10.89 -5.17
N SER A 138 10.15 -10.59 -3.90
CA SER A 138 11.08 -9.57 -3.46
C SER A 138 11.66 -9.99 -2.12
N ASP A 139 12.97 -9.82 -1.93
CA ASP A 139 13.65 -10.10 -0.67
C ASP A 139 13.83 -8.84 0.20
N LYS A 140 13.39 -7.67 -0.28
CA LYS A 140 13.61 -6.38 0.41
C LYS A 140 13.06 -6.40 1.84
N PHE A 141 11.82 -6.85 2.02
CA PHE A 141 11.23 -6.96 3.35
C PHE A 141 11.89 -8.06 4.20
N ALA A 142 12.24 -9.22 3.63
CA ALA A 142 12.97 -10.24 4.37
C ALA A 142 14.34 -9.75 4.89
N ARG A 143 15.00 -8.88 4.13
CA ARG A 143 16.24 -8.19 4.56
C ARG A 143 15.97 -7.19 5.68
N VAL A 144 14.85 -6.44 5.61
CA VAL A 144 14.40 -5.56 6.70
C VAL A 144 14.10 -6.38 7.96
N ASP A 145 13.38 -7.50 7.86
CA ASP A 145 13.02 -8.37 9.00
C ASP A 145 14.27 -8.95 9.67
N THR A 146 15.24 -9.37 8.86
CA THR A 146 16.53 -9.86 9.35
C THR A 146 17.24 -8.75 10.11
N ARG A 147 17.26 -7.54 9.57
CA ARG A 147 17.90 -6.39 10.21
C ARG A 147 17.17 -5.97 11.49
N ALA A 148 15.84 -5.98 11.49
CA ALA A 148 15.04 -5.64 12.66
C ALA A 148 15.33 -6.57 13.84
N ARG A 149 15.39 -7.89 13.57
CA ARG A 149 15.77 -8.90 14.57
C ARG A 149 17.19 -8.69 15.10
N GLU A 150 18.13 -8.34 14.24
CA GLU A 150 19.50 -8.02 14.65
C GLU A 150 19.55 -6.78 15.55
N PHE A 151 18.84 -5.71 15.19
CA PHE A 151 18.75 -4.49 15.98
C PHE A 151 18.19 -4.76 17.38
N ILE A 152 17.08 -5.49 17.48
CA ILE A 152 16.45 -5.85 18.75
C ILE A 152 17.38 -6.74 19.58
N ARG A 153 17.98 -7.78 18.99
CA ARG A 153 18.82 -8.74 19.71
C ARG A 153 20.15 -8.16 20.17
N LEU A 154 20.83 -7.38 19.32
CA LEU A 154 22.17 -6.89 19.59
C LEU A 154 22.17 -5.50 20.23
N GLY A 155 21.06 -4.77 20.17
CA GLY A 155 20.96 -3.39 20.64
C GLY A 155 21.89 -2.41 19.90
N ARG A 156 22.42 -2.82 18.74
CA ARG A 156 23.35 -2.04 17.90
C ARG A 156 22.60 -1.55 16.68
N LEU A 157 22.33 -0.25 16.67
CA LEU A 157 21.73 0.45 15.55
C LEU A 157 22.83 1.16 14.77
N ASP A 158 22.80 1.06 13.45
CA ASP A 158 23.71 1.79 12.58
C ASP A 158 22.93 2.30 11.37
N LYS A 159 22.97 3.62 11.18
CA LYS A 159 22.34 4.33 10.07
C LYS A 159 22.88 3.87 8.72
N SER A 160 24.11 3.35 8.65
CA SER A 160 24.69 2.79 7.42
C SER A 160 23.85 1.63 6.86
N ASN A 161 23.23 0.83 7.73
CA ASN A 161 22.42 -0.33 7.36
C ASN A 161 21.06 0.03 6.76
N THR A 162 20.61 1.28 6.91
CA THR A 162 19.28 1.73 6.47
C THR A 162 19.35 2.84 5.41
N ARG A 163 20.56 3.21 4.92
CA ARG A 163 20.73 4.28 3.92
C ARG A 163 20.00 4.03 2.61
N SER A 164 19.85 2.78 2.22
CA SER A 164 19.17 2.38 0.98
C SER A 164 17.69 2.08 1.17
N TRP A 165 17.15 2.25 2.38
CA TRP A 165 15.76 1.93 2.64
C TRP A 165 14.85 2.98 2.02
N SER A 166 13.91 2.49 1.21
CA SER A 166 12.76 3.25 0.75
C SER A 166 11.78 3.52 1.91
N THR A 167 10.83 4.43 1.69
CA THR A 167 9.72 4.67 2.63
C THR A 167 8.96 3.38 2.97
N HIS A 168 8.79 2.46 2.02
CA HIS A 168 8.07 1.21 2.26
C HIS A 168 8.86 0.27 3.17
N GLU A 169 10.19 0.18 3.01
CA GLU A 169 11.05 -0.57 3.92
C GLU A 169 11.03 0.03 5.34
N TRP A 170 10.98 1.36 5.46
CA TRP A 170 10.81 2.04 6.75
C TRP A 170 9.45 1.76 7.39
N LEU A 171 8.36 1.85 6.62
CA LEU A 171 7.02 1.53 7.11
C LEU A 171 6.93 0.08 7.59
N HIS A 172 7.46 -0.84 6.79
CA HIS A 172 7.52 -2.27 7.11
C HIS A 172 8.31 -2.51 8.40
N PHE A 173 9.48 -1.89 8.53
CA PHE A 173 10.28 -1.95 9.74
C PHE A 173 9.52 -1.47 10.98
N ILE A 174 8.96 -0.25 10.93
CA ILE A 174 8.32 0.39 12.09
C ILE A 174 7.09 -0.40 12.54
N ARG A 175 6.24 -0.83 11.59
CA ARG A 175 4.99 -1.54 11.89
C ARG A 175 5.20 -2.93 12.49
N GLN A 176 6.38 -3.53 12.28
CA GLN A 176 6.72 -4.83 12.85
C GLN A 176 7.43 -4.75 14.20
N LEU A 177 7.81 -3.56 14.67
CA LEU A 177 8.44 -3.43 15.98
C LEU A 177 7.44 -3.85 17.08
N PRO A 178 7.84 -4.72 18.02
CA PRO A 178 7.01 -5.03 19.18
C PRO A 178 6.68 -3.76 19.96
N THR A 179 5.50 -3.70 20.58
CA THR A 179 5.03 -2.57 21.39
C THR A 179 5.45 -2.68 22.86
N ASP A 180 6.01 -3.81 23.27
CA ASP A 180 6.43 -4.14 24.63
C ASP A 180 7.96 -4.05 24.82
N LEU A 181 8.68 -3.45 23.88
CA LEU A 181 10.12 -3.22 24.05
C LEU A 181 10.36 -2.19 25.15
N HIS A 182 11.51 -2.32 25.81
CA HIS A 182 11.92 -1.34 26.81
C HIS A 182 12.09 0.06 26.18
N THR A 183 11.60 1.11 26.84
CA THR A 183 11.62 2.51 26.37
C THR A 183 12.98 2.95 25.82
N SER A 184 14.07 2.55 26.48
CA SER A 184 15.44 2.86 26.05
C SER A 184 15.82 2.31 24.67
N PHE A 185 15.10 1.33 24.13
CA PHE A 185 15.28 0.87 22.76
C PHE A 185 14.63 1.81 21.75
N TYR A 186 13.41 2.29 22.02
CA TYR A 186 12.76 3.32 21.20
C TYR A 186 13.58 4.61 21.20
N ASP A 187 14.15 5.01 22.36
CA ASP A 187 15.08 6.14 22.42
C ASP A 187 16.27 5.98 21.49
N LYS A 188 16.87 4.78 21.47
CA LYS A 188 18.00 4.51 20.58
C LYS A 188 17.56 4.57 19.11
N LEU A 189 16.40 4.00 18.78
CA LEU A 189 15.86 4.06 17.42
C LEU A 189 15.69 5.50 16.96
N ASP A 190 15.03 6.31 17.78
CA ASP A 190 14.71 7.69 17.41
C ASP A 190 15.96 8.57 17.34
N ASN A 191 16.89 8.41 18.27
CA ASN A 191 18.17 9.12 18.25
C ASN A 191 19.01 8.80 16.99
N VAL A 192 18.99 7.55 16.53
CA VAL A 192 19.81 7.12 15.38
C VAL A 192 19.12 7.44 14.05
N PHE A 193 17.80 7.23 13.96
CA PHE A 193 17.06 7.32 12.71
C PHE A 193 16.22 8.58 12.56
N GLN A 194 16.04 9.38 13.62
CA GLN A 194 15.30 10.64 13.65
C GLN A 194 13.86 10.47 13.14
N LEU A 195 13.14 9.50 13.70
CA LEU A 195 11.81 9.12 13.24
C LEU A 195 10.75 10.14 13.66
N SER A 196 10.88 10.72 14.86
CA SER A 196 10.00 11.78 15.37
C SER A 196 10.13 13.10 14.61
N ASP A 197 11.29 13.35 13.99
CA ASP A 197 11.57 14.56 13.20
C ASP A 197 11.52 14.29 11.68
N SER A 198 10.96 13.14 11.28
CA SER A 198 10.91 12.75 9.88
C SER A 198 10.06 13.71 9.04
N GLY A 199 10.66 14.31 8.01
CA GLY A 199 9.94 15.09 7.00
C GLY A 199 9.03 14.26 6.10
N ASN A 200 9.08 12.92 6.18
CA ASN A 200 8.19 12.02 5.46
C ASN A 200 7.00 11.66 6.35
N SER A 201 5.82 12.18 6.02
CA SER A 201 4.60 11.96 6.81
C SER A 201 4.19 10.49 6.95
N GLU A 202 4.48 9.63 5.97
CA GLU A 202 4.17 8.19 6.11
C GLU A 202 5.00 7.56 7.23
N ILE A 203 6.31 7.87 7.27
CA ILE A 203 7.24 7.37 8.30
C ILE A 203 6.85 7.95 9.67
N LEU A 204 6.63 9.27 9.73
CA LEU A 204 6.27 9.95 10.97
C LEU A 204 4.97 9.37 11.56
N VAL A 205 3.93 9.19 10.73
CA VAL A 205 2.66 8.61 11.19
C VAL A 205 2.85 7.18 11.72
N ALA A 206 3.61 6.34 11.02
CA ALA A 206 3.88 4.98 11.49
C ALA A 206 4.63 4.98 12.84
N TRP A 207 5.57 5.90 13.02
CA TRP A 207 6.32 6.04 14.27
C TRP A 207 5.46 6.58 15.41
N LEU A 208 4.65 7.61 15.16
CA LEU A 208 3.71 8.16 16.14
C LEU A 208 2.66 7.13 16.55
N GLU A 209 2.13 6.35 15.60
CA GLU A 209 1.20 5.25 15.90
C GLU A 209 1.84 4.20 16.81
N LEU A 210 3.07 3.76 16.48
CA LEU A 210 3.82 2.83 17.33
C LEU A 210 4.03 3.44 18.72
N SER A 211 4.41 4.72 18.79
CA SER A 211 4.66 5.44 20.03
C SER A 211 3.44 5.53 20.94
N ILE A 212 2.25 5.71 20.37
CA ILE A 212 0.97 5.68 21.09
C ILE A 212 0.76 4.28 21.69
N ARG A 213 1.02 3.24 20.90
CA ARG A 213 0.82 1.84 21.30
C ARG A 213 1.92 1.30 22.25
N SER A 214 3.06 1.97 22.38
CA SER A 214 4.25 1.46 23.09
C SER A 214 4.60 2.14 24.42
N ASN A 215 3.65 2.79 25.11
CA ASN A 215 3.91 3.61 26.31
C ASN A 215 5.02 4.67 26.13
N TYR A 216 5.40 4.97 24.87
CA TYR A 216 6.50 5.87 24.53
C TYR A 216 6.04 7.32 24.38
N LEU A 217 4.78 7.51 23.99
CA LEU A 217 4.18 8.79 23.62
C LEU A 217 4.39 9.92 24.62
N ARG A 218 3.91 9.77 25.85
CA ARG A 218 3.79 10.86 26.83
C ARG A 218 5.12 11.55 27.13
N ASN A 219 6.20 10.78 27.17
CA ASN A 219 7.51 11.29 27.57
C ASN A 219 8.38 11.77 26.39
N HIS A 220 8.01 11.43 25.15
CA HIS A 220 8.88 11.64 23.98
C HIS A 220 8.17 12.32 22.82
N ASN A 221 7.02 11.79 22.39
CA ASN A 221 6.43 12.13 21.08
C ASN A 221 5.09 12.86 21.18
N GLN A 222 4.63 13.22 22.38
CA GLN A 222 3.34 13.91 22.54
C GLN A 222 3.32 15.22 21.74
N GLN A 223 4.40 16.02 21.79
CA GLN A 223 4.46 17.30 21.07
C GLN A 223 4.39 17.09 19.56
N GLN A 224 5.16 16.15 19.01
CA GLN A 224 5.18 15.83 17.59
C GLN A 224 3.81 15.31 17.12
N LEU A 225 3.13 14.51 17.93
CA LEU A 225 1.77 14.06 17.66
C LEU A 225 0.78 15.23 17.62
N GLU A 226 0.82 16.11 18.61
CA GLU A 226 -0.05 17.28 18.68
C GLU A 226 0.16 18.20 17.48
N ASP A 227 1.41 18.54 17.17
CA ASP A 227 1.76 19.40 16.04
C ASP A 227 1.34 18.77 14.71
N PHE A 228 1.56 17.47 14.53
CA PHE A 228 1.16 16.79 13.31
C PHE A 228 -0.36 16.80 13.12
N LEU A 229 -1.12 16.42 14.16
CA LEU A 229 -2.59 16.39 14.09
C LEU A 229 -3.19 17.80 13.92
N ILE A 230 -2.60 18.84 14.49
CA ILE A 230 -3.11 20.21 14.31
C ILE A 230 -2.89 20.74 12.88
N ASN A 231 -1.79 20.36 12.23
CA ASN A 231 -1.36 20.93 10.95
C ASN A 231 -1.70 20.08 9.71
N VAL A 232 -2.07 18.80 9.88
CA VAL A 232 -2.33 17.88 8.77
C VAL A 232 -3.79 17.42 8.74
N GLY A 233 -4.50 17.68 7.64
CA GLY A 233 -5.93 17.35 7.50
C GLY A 233 -6.27 16.03 6.77
N ARG A 234 -5.28 15.27 6.30
CA ARG A 234 -5.52 14.09 5.45
C ARG A 234 -6.05 12.92 6.29
N ARG A 235 -7.30 12.51 6.05
CA ARG A 235 -7.96 11.40 6.77
C ARG A 235 -7.11 10.13 6.87
N LYS A 236 -6.36 9.78 5.81
CA LYS A 236 -5.41 8.64 5.79
C LYS A 236 -4.44 8.65 6.98
N PHE A 237 -3.97 9.83 7.38
CA PHE A 237 -3.02 9.98 8.49
C PHE A 237 -3.73 10.19 9.83
N LEU A 238 -4.84 10.91 9.83
CA LEU A 238 -5.61 11.19 11.05
C LEU A 238 -6.22 9.93 11.66
N THR A 239 -6.88 9.11 10.85
CA THR A 239 -7.64 7.95 11.33
C THR A 239 -6.80 6.94 12.13
N PRO A 240 -5.62 6.48 11.67
CA PRO A 240 -4.82 5.53 12.46
C PRO A 240 -4.35 6.11 13.79
N LEU A 241 -3.92 7.39 13.83
CA LEU A 241 -3.45 8.03 15.06
C LEU A 241 -4.58 8.22 16.09
N TYR A 242 -5.73 8.76 15.68
CA TYR A 242 -6.88 8.91 16.58
C TYR A 242 -7.43 7.56 17.04
N ARG A 243 -7.40 6.54 16.18
CA ARG A 243 -7.79 5.18 16.54
C ARG A 243 -6.87 4.61 17.60
N ALA A 244 -5.55 4.70 17.40
CA ALA A 244 -4.57 4.24 18.37
C ALA A 244 -4.73 4.95 19.72
N LEU A 245 -4.98 6.26 19.74
CA LEU A 245 -5.23 7.00 20.99
C LEU A 245 -6.52 6.55 21.71
N ARG A 246 -7.56 6.19 20.96
CA ARG A 246 -8.81 5.68 21.53
C ARG A 246 -8.68 4.26 22.05
N GLU A 247 -7.94 3.41 21.35
CA GLU A 247 -7.71 1.99 21.71
C GLU A 247 -6.72 1.84 22.88
N THR A 248 -6.00 2.92 23.22
CA THR A 248 -5.12 3.02 24.39
C THR A 248 -5.76 3.92 25.45
N ASP A 249 -5.16 4.04 26.64
CA ASP A 249 -5.64 4.91 27.72
C ASP A 249 -5.44 6.43 27.44
N GLU A 250 -5.54 6.85 26.18
CA GLU A 250 -5.19 8.18 25.68
C GLU A 250 -6.38 8.95 25.08
N LEU A 251 -7.61 8.51 25.37
CA LEU A 251 -8.84 9.10 24.81
C LEU A 251 -9.01 10.59 25.16
N GLU A 252 -8.66 11.01 26.37
CA GLU A 252 -8.77 12.42 26.77
C GLU A 252 -7.78 13.31 26.01
N LEU A 253 -6.56 12.81 25.76
CA LEU A 253 -5.61 13.50 24.90
C LEU A 253 -6.16 13.62 23.47
N ALA A 254 -6.74 12.54 22.93
CA ALA A 254 -7.36 12.55 21.60
C ALA A 254 -8.45 13.63 21.49
N ARG A 255 -9.35 13.71 22.47
CA ARG A 255 -10.42 14.72 22.50
C ARG A 255 -9.87 16.14 22.58
N ALA A 256 -8.86 16.37 23.41
CA ALA A 256 -8.23 17.68 23.55
C ALA A 256 -7.53 18.16 22.27
N ILE A 257 -6.82 17.25 21.57
CA ILE A 257 -6.22 17.56 20.26
C ILE A 257 -7.31 17.83 19.23
N PHE A 258 -8.32 16.96 19.13
CA PHE A 258 -9.40 17.11 18.16
C PHE A 258 -10.15 18.44 18.33
N ALA A 259 -10.42 18.85 19.57
CA ALA A 259 -11.09 20.13 19.84
C ALA A 259 -10.33 21.34 19.27
N ARG A 260 -8.99 21.29 19.25
CA ARG A 260 -8.13 22.34 18.69
C ARG A 260 -7.98 22.24 17.16
N ALA A 261 -7.99 21.02 16.62
CA ALA A 261 -7.66 20.77 15.21
C ALA A 261 -8.90 20.69 14.28
N LYS A 262 -10.09 20.37 14.80
CA LYS A 262 -11.28 20.03 14.01
C LYS A 262 -11.67 21.08 12.97
N ASP A 263 -11.48 22.36 13.25
CA ASP A 263 -11.90 23.45 12.37
C ASP A 263 -10.95 23.62 11.18
N ASN A 264 -9.73 23.07 11.26
CA ASN A 264 -8.77 23.00 10.15
C ASN A 264 -8.96 21.76 9.28
N TYR A 265 -9.74 20.77 9.73
CA TYR A 265 -9.98 19.56 8.96
C TYR A 265 -11.06 19.77 7.90
N HIS A 266 -10.93 19.04 6.79
CA HIS A 266 -12.05 18.91 5.85
C HIS A 266 -13.26 18.28 6.56
N SER A 267 -14.47 18.73 6.25
CA SER A 267 -15.72 18.31 6.93
C SER A 267 -15.90 16.79 7.02
N ILE A 268 -15.58 16.07 5.93
CA ILE A 268 -15.61 14.59 5.88
C ILE A 268 -14.62 13.97 6.88
N ALA A 269 -13.41 14.51 6.99
CA ALA A 269 -12.40 14.02 7.93
C ALA A 269 -12.82 14.34 9.36
N ALA A 270 -13.26 15.57 9.64
CA ALA A 270 -13.76 15.98 10.96
C ALA A 270 -14.91 15.07 11.43
N LYS A 271 -15.89 14.80 10.55
CA LYS A 271 -16.98 13.87 10.84
C LYS A 271 -16.45 12.45 11.12
N SER A 272 -15.58 11.93 10.27
CA SER A 272 -15.00 10.58 10.44
C SER A 272 -14.27 10.42 11.78
N ILE A 273 -13.51 11.44 12.19
CA ILE A 273 -12.78 11.42 13.48
C ILE A 273 -13.74 11.62 14.66
N SER A 274 -14.73 12.50 14.53
CA SER A 274 -15.79 12.66 15.54
C SER A 274 -16.50 11.32 15.80
N ASP A 275 -16.99 10.67 14.74
CA ASP A 275 -17.68 9.38 14.85
C ASP A 275 -16.77 8.32 15.50
N LEU A 276 -15.50 8.28 15.11
CA LEU A 276 -14.51 7.37 15.72
C LEU A 276 -14.33 7.60 17.22
N LEU A 277 -14.27 8.86 17.68
CA LEU A 277 -14.06 9.22 19.09
C LEU A 277 -15.34 9.12 19.95
N HIS A 278 -16.52 9.09 19.32
CA HIS A 278 -17.81 9.03 20.01
C HIS A 278 -18.52 7.67 19.90
N ALA A 279 -18.02 6.75 19.06
CA ALA A 279 -18.53 5.39 19.03
C ALA A 279 -18.39 4.71 20.40
N GLU A 280 -19.47 4.09 20.89
CA GLU A 280 -19.41 3.23 22.08
C GLU A 280 -18.40 2.10 21.83
N THR A 281 -17.53 1.85 22.80
CA THR A 281 -16.61 0.71 22.74
C THR A 281 -17.45 -0.57 22.75
N PRO A 282 -17.28 -1.51 21.80
CA PRO A 282 -17.96 -2.80 21.90
C PRO A 282 -17.58 -3.43 23.24
N ALA A 283 -18.58 -3.83 24.03
CA ALA A 283 -18.34 -4.61 25.23
C ALA A 283 -17.64 -5.91 24.82
N ILE A 284 -16.51 -6.21 25.49
CA ILE A 284 -15.73 -7.45 25.31
C ILE A 284 -16.57 -8.65 25.76
#